data_AF-A0A0B7C3E3-F1
#
_entry.id   AF-A0A0B7C3E3-F1
#
_cell.length_a   1.000
_cell.length_b   1.000
_cell.length_c   1.000
_cell.angle_alpha   90.00
_cell.angle_beta   90.00
_cell.angle_gamma   90.00
#
_symmetry.space_group_name_H-M   'P 1'
#
loop_
_entity.id
_entity.type
_entity.pdbx_description
1 polymer ?
#
loop_
_entity_poly.entity_id
_entity_poly.type
_entity_poly.pdbx_seq_one_letter_code
_entity_poly.pdbx_strand_id
1 'polypeptide(L)'
;GDNIKKFREESGAKINISDGSCPERIVTVTGSSDNIYRAFDFICKKFEEDLQNTPTTPKPPVTLRLVVPASQCGSLIGKQGCKIK
;
A
#
# COMPACT_ATOMS: atom_id res chain seq x y z
N GLY A 1 13.29 -1.56 10.01
CA GLY A 1 13.83 -0.35 9.35
C GLY A 1 14.36 -0.65 7.96
N ASP A 2 15.19 -1.69 7.82
CA ASP A 2 15.88 -2.04 6.57
C ASP A 2 14.99 -2.22 5.34
N ASN A 3 13.88 -2.96 5.45
CA ASN A 3 13.00 -3.21 4.29
C ASN A 3 12.47 -1.89 3.69
N ILE A 4 12.12 -0.93 4.54
CA ILE A 4 11.58 0.38 4.10
C ILE A 4 12.66 1.19 3.39
N LYS A 5 13.91 1.09 3.86
CA LYS A 5 15.07 1.72 3.22
C LYS A 5 15.33 1.10 1.84
N LYS A 6 15.29 -0.24 1.74
CA LYS A 6 15.38 -0.96 0.46
C LYS A 6 14.27 -0.57 -0.50
N PHE A 7 13.01 -0.55 -0.04
CA PHE A 7 11.88 -0.17 -0.88
C PHE A 7 12.01 1.26 -1.39
N ARG A 8 12.50 2.19 -0.57
CA ARG A 8 12.77 3.57 -0.97
C ARG A 8 13.85 3.66 -2.06
N GLU A 9 14.88 2.84 -1.96
CA GLU A 9 15.99 2.78 -2.92
C GLU A 9 15.57 2.13 -4.25
N GLU A 10 14.90 0.97 -4.19
CA GLU A 10 14.47 0.22 -5.38
C GLU A 10 13.30 0.87 -6.13
N SER A 11 12.31 1.41 -5.40
CA SER A 11 11.16 2.07 -6.02
C SER A 11 11.46 3.50 -6.48
N GLY A 12 12.51 4.13 -5.93
CA GLY A 12 12.76 5.56 -6.12
C GLY A 12 11.63 6.46 -5.60
N ALA A 13 10.68 5.92 -4.84
CA ALA A 13 9.58 6.66 -4.23
C ALA A 13 9.97 7.10 -2.81
N LYS A 14 9.46 8.26 -2.38
CA LYS A 14 9.59 8.72 -1.01
C LYS A 14 8.54 8.02 -0.15
N ILE A 15 8.99 7.08 0.66
CA ILE A 15 8.14 6.33 1.61
C ILE A 15 8.31 6.92 3.01
N ASN A 16 7.21 7.31 3.64
CA ASN A 16 7.16 7.77 5.02
C ASN A 16 6.16 6.93 5.81
N ILE A 17 6.47 6.63 7.07
CA ILE A 17 5.58 5.86 7.94
C ILE A 17 5.21 6.75 9.13
N SER A 18 3.92 6.91 9.39
CA SER A 18 3.47 7.68 10.56
C SER A 18 3.85 6.94 11.84
N ASP A 19 4.47 7.66 12.78
CA ASP A 19 4.76 7.16 14.12
C ASP A 19 3.59 7.43 15.08
N GLY A 20 2.40 6.93 14.70
CA GLY A 20 1.21 7.03 15.53
C GLY A 20 1.16 5.88 16.54
N SER A 21 0.74 6.16 17.78
CA SER A 21 0.46 5.18 18.85
C SER A 21 -0.81 4.35 18.57
N CYS A 22 -1.06 4.03 17.30
CA CYS A 22 -2.20 3.25 16.83
C CYS A 22 -1.71 1.90 16.29
N PRO A 23 -2.53 0.83 16.38
CA PRO A 23 -2.19 -0.45 15.76
C PRO A 23 -2.08 -0.35 14.23
N GLU A 24 -2.74 0.62 13.61
CA GLU A 24 -2.63 0.92 12.17
C GLU A 24 -1.59 2.02 11.93
N ARG A 25 -0.57 1.75 11.10
CA ARG A 25 0.42 2.73 10.66
C ARG A 25 0.11 3.22 9.25
N ILE A 26 0.13 4.53 9.03
CA ILE A 26 -0.09 5.13 7.71
C ILE A 26 1.23 5.13 6.95
N VAL A 27 1.24 4.51 5.77
CA VAL A 27 2.37 4.54 4.84
C VAL A 27 2.07 5.54 3.74
N THR A 28 2.80 6.65 3.73
CA THR A 28 2.71 7.67 2.70
C THR A 28 3.79 7.45 1.66
N VAL A 29 3.38 7.12 0.43
CA VAL A 29 4.28 6.97 -0.72
C VAL A 29 4.11 8.18 -1.63
N THR A 30 5.19 8.88 -1.92
CA THR A 30 5.19 10.06 -2.80
C THR A 30 6.22 9.88 -3.90
N GLY A 31 5.80 10.05 -5.15
CA GLY A 31 6.67 9.93 -6.31
C GLY A 31 5.86 10.00 -7.61
N SER A 32 6.52 9.70 -8.72
CA SER A 32 5.89 9.48 -10.02
C SER A 32 4.97 8.24 -9.97
N SER A 33 4.03 8.14 -10.90
CA SER A 33 3.11 6.99 -10.99
C SER A 33 3.85 5.64 -11.08
N ASP A 34 4.94 5.58 -11.84
CA ASP A 34 5.80 4.38 -11.95
C ASP A 34 6.44 4.02 -10.60
N ASN A 35 7.04 5.01 -9.92
CA ASN A 35 7.69 4.81 -8.62
C ASN A 35 6.69 4.34 -7.55
N ILE A 36 5.49 4.92 -7.53
CA ILE A 36 4.41 4.50 -6.60
C ILE A 36 4.00 3.06 -6.89
N TYR A 37 3.82 2.70 -8.16
CA TYR A 37 3.47 1.34 -8.56
C TYR A 37 4.54 0.32 -8.14
N ARG A 38 5.82 0.63 -8.39
CA ARG A 38 6.93 -0.22 -7.94
C ARG A 38 6.97 -0.38 -6.42
N ALA A 39 6.82 0.72 -5.67
CA ALA A 39 6.77 0.68 -4.22
C ALA A 39 5.63 -0.23 -3.73
N PHE A 40 4.46 -0.13 -4.37
CA PHE A 40 3.28 -0.93 -4.04
C PHE A 40 3.50 -2.42 -4.32
N ASP A 41 4.11 -2.78 -5.46
CA ASP A 41 4.46 -4.16 -5.81
C ASP A 41 5.41 -4.79 -4.77
N PHE A 42 6.47 -4.07 -4.37
CA PHE A 42 7.38 -4.54 -3.33
C PHE A 42 6.70 -4.75 -1.97
N ILE A 43 5.79 -3.85 -1.59
CA ILE A 43 5.03 -3.96 -0.35
C ILE A 43 4.12 -5.20 -0.38
N CYS A 44 3.40 -5.43 -1.49
CA CYS A 44 2.53 -6.61 -1.65
C CYS A 44 3.33 -7.91 -1.57
N LYS A 45 4.43 -8.02 -2.33
CA LYS A 45 5.32 -9.18 -2.28
C LYS A 45 5.82 -9.46 -0.88
N LYS A 46 6.18 -8.41 -0.13
CA LYS A 46 6.68 -8.58 1.23
C LYS A 46 5.59 -9.06 2.18
N PHE A 47 4.36 -8.57 2.05
CA PHE A 47 3.22 -9.07 2.82
C PHE A 47 2.92 -10.53 2.51
N GLU A 48 2.99 -10.94 1.25
CA GLU A 48 2.78 -12.35 0.86
C GLU A 48 3.85 -13.29 1.45
N GLU A 49 5.13 -12.87 1.43
CA GLU A 49 6.23 -13.63 2.01
C GLU A 49 6.11 -13.76 3.54
N ASP A 50 5.69 -12.69 4.23
CA ASP A 50 5.46 -12.72 5.68
C ASP A 50 4.31 -13.67 6.05
N LEU A 51 3.24 -13.66 5.26
CA LEU A 51 2.08 -14.54 5.46
C LEU A 51 2.42 -16.03 5.24
N GLN A 52 3.29 -16.34 4.28
CA GLN A 52 3.76 -17.71 4.03
C GLN A 52 4.56 -18.30 5.19
N ASN A 53 5.17 -17.47 6.04
CA ASN A 53 5.92 -17.93 7.22
C ASN A 53 5.04 -18.31 8.42
N THR A 54 3.70 -18.16 8.32
CA THR A 54 2.77 -18.59 9.37
C THR A 54 2.02 -19.89 8.97
N PRO A 55 2.43 -21.06 9.47
CA PRO A 55 1.98 -22.36 8.95
C PRO A 55 0.56 -22.79 9.37
N THR A 56 -0.19 -22.01 10.15
CA THR A 56 -1.35 -22.53 10.91
C THR A 56 -2.70 -21.83 10.74
N THR A 57 -2.88 -20.91 9.78
CA THR A 57 -4.21 -20.34 9.48
C THR A 57 -4.47 -20.22 7.98
N PRO A 58 -5.73 -20.37 7.51
CA PRO A 58 -6.06 -20.25 6.09
C PRO A 58 -5.63 -18.85 5.62
N LYS A 59 -4.72 -18.79 4.64
CA LYS A 59 -4.15 -17.56 4.03
C LYS A 59 -5.19 -16.42 4.02
N PRO A 60 -5.18 -15.51 5.01
CA PRO A 60 -6.13 -14.42 4.99
C PRO A 60 -5.81 -13.54 3.77
N PRO A 61 -6.82 -13.07 3.01
CA PRO A 61 -6.55 -12.17 1.89
C PRO A 61 -5.85 -10.91 2.40
N VAL A 62 -4.82 -10.46 1.67
CA VAL A 62 -4.12 -9.21 2.00
C VAL A 62 -5.07 -8.05 1.73
N THR A 63 -5.65 -7.48 2.79
CA THR A 63 -6.54 -6.32 2.69
C THR A 63 -5.73 -5.03 2.74
N LEU A 64 -5.75 -4.26 1.66
CA LEU A 64 -5.09 -2.94 1.59
C LEU A 64 -6.13 -1.83 1.67
N ARG A 65 -5.94 -0.90 2.60
CA ARG A 65 -6.80 0.28 2.76
C ARG A 65 -6.09 1.50 2.17
N LEU A 66 -6.63 2.03 1.08
CA LEU A 66 -6.12 3.25 0.47
C LEU A 66 -6.89 4.47 1.00
N VAL A 67 -6.16 5.48 1.45
CA VAL A 67 -6.72 6.77 1.85
C VAL A 67 -6.70 7.69 0.63
N VAL A 68 -7.88 8.14 0.20
CA VAL A 68 -8.03 9.05 -0.95
C VAL A 68 -8.80 10.31 -0.54
N PRO A 69 -8.41 11.49 -1.03
CA PRO A 69 -9.18 12.71 -0.82
C PRO A 69 -10.61 12.56 -1.36
N ALA A 70 -11.60 13.07 -0.62
CA ALA A 70 -13.01 12.98 -1.00
C ALA A 70 -13.29 13.57 -2.41
N SER A 71 -12.57 14.63 -2.79
CA SER A 71 -12.67 15.26 -4.10
C SER A 71 -12.23 14.36 -5.26
N GLN A 72 -11.29 13.44 -5.03
CA GLN A 72 -10.80 12.50 -6.04
C GLN A 72 -11.57 11.18 -6.03
N CYS A 73 -12.19 10.84 -4.91
CA CYS A 73 -13.04 9.66 -4.76
C CYS A 73 -14.18 9.65 -5.79
N GLY A 74 -14.80 10.81 -6.07
CA GLY A 74 -15.86 10.92 -7.08
C GLY A 74 -15.41 10.57 -8.51
N SER A 75 -14.16 10.84 -8.86
CA SER A 75 -13.58 10.48 -10.16
C SER A 75 -13.25 8.98 -10.25
N LEU A 76 -12.80 8.38 -9.15
CA LEU A 76 -12.53 6.94 -9.03
C LEU A 76 -13.80 6.09 -9.15
N ILE A 77 -14.90 6.53 -8.52
CA ILE A 77 -16.20 5.84 -8.58
C ILE A 77 -16.86 6.01 -9.96
N GLY A 78 -16.74 7.21 -10.56
CA GLY A 78 -17.44 7.60 -11.78
C GLY A 78 -18.93 7.91 -11.56
N LYS A 79 -19.60 8.51 -12.56
CA LYS A 79 -21.05 8.77 -12.47
C LYS A 79 -21.79 7.45 -12.25
N GLN A 80 -22.59 7.39 -11.18
CA GLN A 80 -23.38 6.21 -10.77
C GLN A 80 -22.57 4.92 -10.51
N GLY A 81 -21.27 5.02 -10.19
CA GLY A 81 -20.46 3.83 -9.91
C GLY A 81 -20.04 3.03 -11.16
N CYS A 82 -20.20 3.60 -12.35
CA CYS A 82 -19.90 2.92 -13.62
C CYS A 82 -18.41 2.54 -13.79
N LYS A 83 -17.50 3.16 -13.03
CA LYS A 83 -16.05 2.95 -13.19
C LYS A 83 -15.46 1.97 -12.17
N ILE A 84 -16.18 1.70 -11.09
CA ILE A 84 -15.75 0.84 -9.98
C ILE A 84 -16.52 -0.48 -9.89
N LYS A 85 -17.66 -0.59 -10.58
CA LYS A 85 -18.43 -1.84 -10.71
C LYS A 85 -17.73 -2.87 -11.59
#